data_AF-G0NYD5-F1
#
_entry.id   AF-G0NYD5-F1
#
_cell.length_a   1.000
_cell.length_b   1.000
_cell.length_c   1.000
_cell.angle_alpha   90.00
_cell.angle_beta   90.00
_cell.angle_gamma   90.00
#
_symmetry.space_group_name_H-M   'P 1'
#
loop_
_entity.id
_entity.type
_entity.pdbx_description
1 polymer ?
#
loop_
_entity_poly.entity_id
_entity_poly.type
_entity_poly.pdbx_seq_one_letter_code
_entity_poly.pdbx_strand_id
1 'polypeptide(L)'
;MVLLTLREMTSWFDITVFELWVHFAALIISSFLLCLKFHNVINISYMWVASPLFVGLVSVFYFVFIIFLRSCVEYKDYRSPTLKFILNIYRLTCITLFIYMLVEKISGEWEKSEVANRNTYGMVFLPMWFLLGSWGLQMCRASNN
;
A
#
# COMPACT_ATOMS: atom_id res chain seq x y z
N MET A 1 26.71 2.62 -12.64
CA MET A 1 25.60 2.36 -11.70
C MET A 1 24.74 3.61 -11.67
N VAL A 2 23.53 3.55 -12.21
CA VAL A 2 22.55 4.63 -12.04
C VAL A 2 22.03 4.51 -10.62
N LEU A 3 22.48 5.40 -9.74
CA LEU A 3 22.02 5.43 -8.35
C LEU A 3 20.71 6.21 -8.37
N LEU A 4 19.59 5.48 -8.40
CA LEU A 4 18.25 6.07 -8.36
C LEU A 4 18.15 6.96 -7.13
N THR A 5 17.99 8.26 -7.35
CA THR A 5 17.86 9.20 -6.24
C THR A 5 16.47 9.09 -5.63
N LEU A 6 16.35 9.35 -4.33
CA LEU A 6 15.05 9.38 -3.64
C LEU A 6 14.08 10.33 -4.35
N ARG A 7 14.60 11.41 -4.93
CA ARG A 7 13.85 12.40 -5.70
C ARG A 7 13.25 11.83 -6.98
N GLU A 8 14.03 11.10 -7.77
CA GLU A 8 13.54 10.42 -8.98
C GLU A 8 12.48 9.38 -8.62
N MET A 9 12.70 8.59 -7.57
CA MET A 9 11.73 7.60 -7.10
C MET A 9 10.41 8.27 -6.68
N THR A 10 10.44 9.33 -5.87
CA THR A 10 9.22 10.06 -5.47
C THR A 10 8.51 10.70 -6.67
N SER A 11 9.27 11.16 -7.68
CA SER A 11 8.71 11.75 -8.90
C SER A 11 8.06 10.72 -9.82
N TRP A 12 8.58 9.49 -9.87
CA TRP A 12 8.06 8.43 -10.73
C TRP A 12 6.79 7.79 -10.18
N PHE A 13 6.71 7.66 -8.85
CA PHE A 13 5.55 7.04 -8.19
C PHE A 13 4.49 8.05 -7.75
N ASP A 14 4.75 9.36 -7.88
CA ASP A 14 3.93 10.46 -7.33
C ASP A 14 3.60 10.21 -5.84
N ILE A 15 4.63 9.76 -5.09
CA ILE A 15 4.56 9.41 -3.66
C ILE A 15 5.33 10.47 -2.87
N THR A 16 4.74 10.92 -1.77
CA THR A 16 5.44 11.84 -0.87
C THR A 16 6.42 11.08 0.03
N VAL A 17 7.51 11.73 0.43
CA VAL A 17 8.47 11.17 1.39
C VAL A 17 7.78 10.78 2.70
N PHE A 18 6.75 11.54 3.10
CA PHE A 18 5.92 11.24 4.28
C PHE A 18 5.20 9.89 4.17
N GLU A 19 4.53 9.63 3.04
CA GLU A 19 3.85 8.34 2.80
C GLU A 19 4.81 7.17 2.90
N LEU A 20 6.02 7.32 2.34
CA LEU A 20 7.06 6.30 2.38
C LEU A 20 7.51 6.02 3.82
N TRP A 21 7.70 7.06 4.62
CA TRP A 21 8.05 6.91 6.04
C TRP A 21 6.95 6.23 6.86
N VAL A 22 5.67 6.57 6.63
CA VAL A 22 4.54 5.95 7.32
C VAL A 22 4.45 4.46 6.99
N HIS A 23 4.58 4.09 5.71
CA HIS A 23 4.60 2.68 5.31
C HIS A 23 5.82 1.93 5.86
N PHE A 24 6.99 2.57 5.88
CA PHE A 24 8.21 1.98 6.43
C PHE A 24 8.08 1.71 7.94
N ALA A 25 7.58 2.68 8.71
CA ALA A 25 7.33 2.51 10.14
C ALA A 25 6.31 1.39 10.41
N ALA A 26 5.22 1.35 9.63
CA ALA A 26 4.20 0.31 9.73
C ALA A 26 4.77 -1.10 9.43
N LEU A 27 5.66 -1.23 8.44
CA LEU A 27 6.34 -2.49 8.11
C LEU A 27 7.25 -2.97 9.22
N ILE A 28 8.02 -2.08 9.86
CA ILE A 28 8.89 -2.44 10.99
C ILE A 28 8.05 -3.00 12.15
N ILE A 29 6.99 -2.30 12.53
CA ILE A 29 6.13 -2.71 13.65
C ILE A 29 5.45 -4.05 13.33
N SER A 30 4.93 -4.21 12.10
CA SER A 30 4.30 -5.46 11.68
C SER A 30 5.30 -6.62 11.60
N SER A 31 6.52 -6.38 11.15
CA SER A 31 7.60 -7.39 11.11
C SER A 31 7.99 -7.85 12.51
N PHE A 32 8.07 -6.93 13.47
CA PHE A 32 8.34 -7.27 14.86
C PHE A 32 7.22 -8.13 15.47
N LEU A 33 5.95 -7.75 15.25
CA LEU A 33 4.79 -8.55 15.67
C LEU A 33 4.76 -9.93 15.03
N LEU A 34 5.12 -10.04 13.74
CA LEU A 34 5.19 -11.29 13.02
C LEU A 34 6.25 -12.23 13.60
N CYS A 35 7.43 -11.70 13.93
CA CYS A 35 8.50 -12.45 14.57
C CYS A 35 8.08 -13.00 15.93
N LEU A 36 7.44 -12.17 16.76
CA LEU A 36 6.93 -12.58 18.07
C LEU A 36 5.85 -13.65 17.99
N LYS A 37 4.96 -13.55 16.99
CA LYS A 37 3.95 -14.58 16.72
C LYS A 37 4.61 -15.89 16.26
N PHE A 38 5.58 -15.83 15.36
CA PHE A 38 6.26 -17.01 14.82
C PHE A 38 6.99 -17.81 15.91
N HIS A 39 7.59 -17.13 16.88
CA HIS A 39 8.21 -17.75 18.06
C HIS A 39 7.20 -18.17 19.15
N ASN A 40 5.89 -18.09 18.88
CA ASN A 40 4.80 -18.40 19.83
C ASN A 40 4.89 -17.64 21.17
N VAL A 41 5.53 -16.46 21.19
CA VAL A 41 5.62 -15.61 22.39
C VAL A 41 4.27 -14.94 22.67
N ILE A 42 3.51 -14.63 21.61
CA ILE A 42 2.20 -13.98 21.69
C ILE A 42 1.20 -14.77 20.84
N ASN A 43 0.06 -15.14 21.44
CA ASN A 43 -1.04 -15.81 20.76
C ASN A 43 -2.07 -14.79 20.22
N ILE A 44 -1.72 -14.11 19.14
CA ILE A 44 -2.58 -13.12 18.44
C ILE A 44 -2.91 -13.62 17.03
N SER A 45 -4.08 -13.28 16.48
CA SER A 45 -4.43 -13.64 15.10
C SER A 45 -3.56 -12.91 14.07
N TYR A 46 -3.38 -13.49 12.87
CA TYR A 46 -2.56 -12.88 11.81
C TYR A 46 -3.10 -11.53 11.35
N MET A 47 -4.41 -11.30 11.52
CA MET A 47 -5.03 -10.00 11.24
C MET A 47 -4.53 -8.90 12.19
N TRP A 48 -4.27 -9.23 13.46
CA TRP A 48 -3.71 -8.29 14.43
C TRP A 48 -2.23 -7.98 14.15
N VAL A 49 -1.47 -8.96 13.65
CA VAL A 49 -0.08 -8.76 13.20
C VAL A 49 0.00 -7.76 12.03
N ALA A 50 -0.99 -7.79 11.14
CA ALA A 50 -1.08 -6.87 10.00
C ALA A 50 -1.74 -5.51 10.34
N SER A 51 -2.31 -5.36 11.54
CA SER A 51 -2.98 -4.12 11.97
C SER A 51 -2.13 -2.84 11.77
N PRO A 52 -0.82 -2.82 12.09
CA PRO A 52 0.00 -1.62 11.86
C PRO A 52 0.04 -1.19 10.39
N LEU A 53 -0.01 -2.15 9.44
CA LEU A 53 -0.02 -1.86 8.01
C LEU A 53 -1.33 -1.17 7.59
N PHE A 54 -2.46 -1.64 8.11
CA PHE A 54 -3.76 -1.02 7.88
C PHE A 54 -3.85 0.38 8.49
N VAL A 55 -3.32 0.58 9.71
CA VAL A 55 -3.27 1.90 10.35
C VAL A 55 -2.41 2.86 9.53
N GLY A 56 -1.26 2.40 9.02
CA GLY A 56 -0.42 3.20 8.12
C GLY A 56 -1.15 3.59 6.83
N LEU A 57 -1.87 2.64 6.20
CA LEU A 57 -2.67 2.90 5.00
C LEU A 57 -3.79 3.91 5.24
N VAL A 58 -4.54 3.79 6.34
CA VAL A 58 -5.62 4.74 6.69
C VAL A 58 -5.05 6.13 6.94
N SER A 59 -3.90 6.22 7.61
CA SER A 59 -3.21 7.49 7.86
C SER A 59 -2.82 8.18 6.55
N VAL A 60 -2.28 7.42 5.59
CA VAL A 60 -1.94 7.93 4.26
C VAL A 60 -3.20 8.34 3.48
N PHE A 61 -4.26 7.54 3.51
CA PHE A 61 -5.52 7.87 2.85
C PHE A 61 -6.10 9.21 3.36
N TYR A 62 -6.08 9.40 4.68
CA TYR A 62 -6.51 10.64 5.32
C TYR A 62 -5.65 11.84 4.91
N PHE A 63 -4.33 11.66 4.82
CA PHE A 63 -3.41 12.70 4.38
C PHE A 63 -3.66 13.12 2.93
N VAL A 64 -3.83 12.16 2.02
CA VAL A 64 -4.16 12.41 0.61
C VAL A 64 -5.51 13.15 0.48
N PHE A 65 -6.49 12.79 1.30
CA PHE A 65 -7.79 13.46 1.36
C PHE A 65 -7.69 14.93 1.80
N ILE A 66 -6.88 15.24 2.82
CA ILE A 66 -6.65 16.63 3.26
C ILE A 66 -6.00 17.46 2.15
N ILE A 67 -4.98 16.92 1.48
CA ILE A 67 -4.30 17.63 0.39
C ILE A 67 -5.28 17.94 -0.75
N PHE A 68 -6.15 16.98 -1.08
CA PHE A 68 -7.18 17.18 -2.10
C PHE A 68 -8.16 18.28 -1.70
N LEU A 69 -8.69 18.25 -0.47
CA LEU A 69 -9.58 19.31 0.02
C LEU A 69 -8.91 20.69 -0.03
N ARG A 70 -7.65 20.78 0.40
CA ARG A 70 -6.88 22.03 0.33
C ARG A 70 -6.73 22.53 -1.10
N SER A 71 -6.44 21.62 -2.03
CA SER A 71 -6.34 21.97 -3.46
C SER A 71 -7.65 22.52 -4.02
N CYS A 72 -8.79 21.95 -3.65
CA CYS A 72 -10.09 22.40 -4.12
C CYS A 72 -10.51 23.74 -3.51
N VAL A 73 -10.30 23.92 -2.20
CA VAL A 73 -10.78 25.10 -1.46
C VAL A 73 -9.89 26.32 -1.70
N GLU A 74 -8.56 26.15 -1.64
CA GLU A 74 -7.61 27.27 -1.62
C GLU A 74 -7.21 27.70 -3.03
N TYR A 75 -6.98 26.75 -3.94
CA TYR A 75 -6.46 27.05 -5.28
C TYR A 75 -7.54 27.12 -6.37
N LYS A 76 -8.79 26.72 -6.07
CA LYS A 76 -9.91 26.64 -7.04
C LYS A 76 -9.58 25.88 -8.34
N ASP A 77 -8.54 25.07 -8.32
CA ASP A 77 -8.09 24.25 -9.44
C ASP A 77 -8.63 22.83 -9.27
N TYR A 78 -9.51 22.42 -10.18
CA TYR A 78 -10.23 21.16 -10.05
C TYR A 78 -9.65 20.05 -10.95
N ARG A 79 -9.20 20.37 -12.17
CA ARG A 79 -8.99 19.33 -13.19
C ARG A 79 -7.72 18.49 -12.98
N SER A 80 -6.58 19.14 -12.73
CA SER A 80 -5.29 18.46 -12.54
C SER A 80 -5.20 17.74 -11.18
N PRO A 81 -5.59 18.36 -10.05
CA PRO A 81 -5.49 17.72 -8.73
C PRO A 81 -6.44 16.54 -8.55
N THR A 82 -7.64 16.58 -9.15
CA THR A 82 -8.61 15.49 -9.04
C THR A 82 -8.11 14.20 -9.70
N LEU A 83 -7.44 14.30 -10.85
CA LEU A 83 -6.87 13.11 -11.51
C LEU A 83 -5.77 12.47 -10.65
N LYS A 84 -4.90 13.28 -10.05
CA LYS A 84 -3.85 12.79 -9.14
C LYS A 84 -4.45 12.14 -7.89
N PHE A 85 -5.48 12.76 -7.32
CA PHE A 85 -6.19 12.20 -6.17
C PHE A 85 -6.82 10.84 -6.48
N ILE A 86 -7.52 10.71 -7.62
CA ILE A 86 -8.13 9.44 -8.04
C ILE A 86 -7.05 8.36 -8.23
N LEU A 87 -5.92 8.68 -8.88
CA LEU A 87 -4.82 7.74 -9.06
C LEU A 87 -4.19 7.30 -7.73
N ASN A 88 -4.03 8.23 -6.77
CA ASN A 88 -3.51 7.91 -5.45
C ASN A 88 -4.49 7.05 -4.63
N ILE A 89 -5.79 7.33 -4.69
CA ILE A 89 -6.82 6.48 -4.08
C ILE A 89 -6.82 5.08 -4.70
N TYR A 90 -6.77 4.98 -6.03
CA TYR A 90 -6.70 3.71 -6.73
C TYR A 90 -5.49 2.89 -6.26
N ARG A 91 -4.32 3.53 -6.20
CA ARG A 91 -3.08 2.92 -5.70
C ARG A 91 -3.25 2.37 -4.29
N LEU A 92 -3.73 3.20 -3.35
CA LEU A 92 -3.93 2.81 -1.95
C LEU A 92 -4.97 1.69 -1.79
N THR A 93 -6.01 1.71 -2.61
CA THR A 93 -7.05 0.66 -2.62
C THR A 93 -6.46 -0.67 -3.04
N CYS A 94 -5.67 -0.70 -4.12
CA CYS A 94 -5.00 -1.93 -4.57
C CYS A 94 -4.02 -2.49 -3.53
N ILE A 95 -3.25 -1.63 -2.85
CA ILE A 95 -2.34 -2.07 -1.77
C ILE A 95 -3.15 -2.65 -0.60
N THR A 96 -4.25 -1.99 -0.21
CA THR A 96 -5.11 -2.45 0.88
C THR A 96 -5.74 -3.81 0.56
N LEU A 97 -6.25 -3.98 -0.66
CA LEU A 97 -6.81 -5.25 -1.14
C LEU A 97 -5.76 -6.36 -1.15
N PHE A 98 -4.54 -6.06 -1.61
CA PHE A 98 -3.43 -7.01 -1.60
C PHE A 98 -3.11 -7.49 -0.18
N ILE A 99 -2.93 -6.56 0.77
CA ILE A 99 -2.61 -6.89 2.17
C ILE A 99 -3.75 -7.69 2.79
N TYR A 100 -5.01 -7.31 2.55
CA TYR A 100 -6.16 -8.04 3.06
C TYR A 100 -6.21 -9.48 2.54
N MET A 101 -6.10 -9.67 1.22
CA MET A 101 -6.11 -11.01 0.60
C MET A 101 -4.93 -11.87 1.08
N LEU A 102 -3.76 -11.28 1.26
CA LEU A 102 -2.57 -11.96 1.74
C LEU A 102 -2.75 -12.43 3.19
N VAL A 103 -3.27 -11.57 4.07
CA VAL A 103 -3.51 -11.89 5.48
C VAL A 103 -4.60 -12.94 5.64
N GLU A 104 -5.67 -12.86 4.85
CA GLU A 104 -6.74 -13.86 4.85
C GLU A 104 -6.22 -15.23 4.40
N LYS A 105 -5.36 -15.26 3.37
CA LYS A 105 -4.72 -16.48 2.90
C LYS A 105 -3.81 -17.09 3.97
N ILE A 106 -2.93 -16.30 4.59
CA ILE A 106 -2.04 -16.77 5.66
C ILE A 106 -2.83 -17.26 6.87
N SER A 107 -3.87 -16.55 7.29
CA SER A 107 -4.70 -16.97 8.42
C SER A 107 -5.44 -18.29 8.11
N GLY A 108 -5.93 -18.46 6.89
CA GLY A 108 -6.57 -19.71 6.47
C GLY A 108 -5.62 -20.92 6.48
N GLU A 109 -4.39 -20.74 6.02
CA GLU A 109 -3.39 -21.83 5.97
C GLU A 109 -2.83 -22.21 7.34
N TRP A 110 -2.56 -21.22 8.20
CA TRP A 110 -1.81 -21.44 9.44
C TRP A 110 -2.67 -21.49 10.72
N GLU A 111 -3.85 -20.88 10.75
CA GLU A 111 -4.64 -20.71 11.98
C GLU A 111 -5.90 -21.60 12.00
N LYS A 112 -6.52 -21.84 10.85
CA LYS A 112 -7.81 -22.54 10.79
C LYS A 112 -7.72 -24.00 10.34
N SER A 113 -6.60 -24.43 9.75
CA SER A 113 -6.44 -25.78 9.16
C SER A 113 -7.62 -26.21 8.26
N GLU A 114 -8.41 -25.25 7.77
CA GLU A 114 -9.48 -25.49 6.82
C GLU A 114 -8.84 -25.64 5.44
N VAL A 115 -9.31 -26.64 4.70
CA VAL A 115 -8.81 -27.01 3.37
C VAL A 115 -8.72 -25.75 2.50
N ALA A 116 -7.49 -25.26 2.35
CA ALA A 116 -7.01 -24.18 1.49
C ALA A 116 -8.14 -23.31 0.90
N ASN A 117 -8.27 -22.07 1.37
CA ASN A 117 -8.95 -21.02 0.62
C ASN A 117 -8.52 -21.17 -0.85
N ARG A 118 -9.45 -21.57 -1.73
CA ARG A 118 -9.17 -22.14 -3.06
C ARG A 118 -8.60 -21.11 -4.03
N ASN A 119 -8.51 -19.85 -3.58
CA ASN A 119 -7.84 -18.77 -4.29
C ASN A 119 -6.37 -19.12 -4.51
N THR A 120 -6.03 -19.34 -5.77
CA THR A 120 -4.67 -19.51 -6.24
C THR A 120 -3.83 -18.30 -5.82
N TYR A 121 -2.54 -18.49 -5.51
CA TYR A 121 -1.65 -17.36 -5.21
C TYR A 121 -1.69 -16.28 -6.30
N GLY A 122 -1.90 -16.66 -7.57
CA GLY A 122 -2.11 -15.70 -8.66
C GLY A 122 -3.28 -14.72 -8.44
N MET A 123 -4.37 -15.14 -7.78
CA MET A 123 -5.51 -14.27 -7.47
C MET A 123 -5.20 -13.30 -6.32
N VAL A 124 -4.40 -13.73 -5.34
CA VAL A 124 -3.93 -12.86 -4.25
C VAL A 124 -3.01 -11.77 -4.78
N PHE A 125 -2.17 -12.08 -5.77
CA PHE A 125 -1.26 -11.11 -6.39
C PHE A 125 -1.90 -10.20 -7.45
N LEU A 126 -3.15 -10.43 -7.88
CA LEU A 126 -3.82 -9.61 -8.92
C LEU A 126 -3.76 -8.10 -8.66
N PRO A 127 -4.08 -7.60 -7.45
CA PRO A 127 -4.00 -6.16 -7.18
C PRO A 127 -2.58 -5.61 -7.35
N MET A 128 -1.55 -6.41 -7.06
CA MET A 128 -0.15 -6.04 -7.24
C MET A 128 0.23 -5.97 -8.73
N TRP A 129 -0.26 -6.89 -9.55
CA TRP A 129 -0.04 -6.86 -11.00
C TRP A 129 -0.67 -5.62 -11.64
N PHE A 130 -1.89 -5.25 -11.22
CA PHE A 130 -2.53 -4.02 -11.68
C PHE A 130 -1.75 -2.77 -11.27
N LEU A 131 -1.23 -2.72 -10.03
CA LEU A 131 -0.37 -1.65 -9.56
C LEU A 131 0.90 -1.52 -10.41
N LEU A 132 1.62 -2.63 -10.61
CA LEU A 132 2.85 -2.65 -11.40
C LEU A 132 2.61 -2.19 -12.85
N GLY A 133 1.52 -2.64 -13.47
CA GLY A 133 1.11 -2.16 -14.79
C GLY A 133 0.84 -0.65 -14.82
N SER A 134 0.12 -0.14 -13.82
CA SER A 134 -0.18 1.30 -13.71
C SER A 134 1.08 2.14 -13.51
N TRP A 135 2.04 1.66 -12.71
CA TRP A 135 3.31 2.32 -12.49
C TRP A 135 4.22 2.27 -13.71
N GLY A 136 4.24 1.17 -14.45
CA GLY A 136 4.97 1.09 -15.72
C GLY A 136 4.51 2.17 -16.71
N LEU A 137 3.19 2.37 -16.85
CA LEU A 137 2.64 3.42 -17.70
C LEU A 137 2.97 4.84 -17.18
N GLN A 138 2.95 5.05 -15.86
CA GLN A 138 3.32 6.33 -15.25
C GLN A 138 4.80 6.67 -15.46
N MET A 139 5.69 5.70 -15.28
CA MET A 139 7.14 5.87 -15.52
C MET A 139 7.43 6.23 -16.97
N CYS A 140 6.78 5.56 -17.94
CA CYS A 140 6.91 5.90 -19.36
C CYS A 140 6.45 7.33 -19.67
N ARG A 141 5.40 7.83 -19.00
CA ARG A 141 4.95 9.23 -19.15
C ARG A 141 5.92 10.22 -18.50
N ALA A 142 6.47 9.88 -17.34
CA ALA A 142 7.40 10.74 -16.60
C ALA A 142 8.77 10.85 -17.28
N SER A 143 9.23 9.80 -17.96
CA SER A 143 10.50 9.81 -18.71
C SER A 143 10.43 10.58 -20.04
N ASN A 144 9.24 10.89 -20.53
CA ASN A 144 9.03 11.54 -21.83
C ASN A 144 8.81 13.06 -21.71
N ASN A 145 8.91 13.61 -20.50
CA ASN A 145 8.90 15.04 -20.17
C ASN A 145 10.28 15.45 -19.64
#